data_AF-A0A7S1NVV0-F1
#
_entry.id   AF-A0A7S1NVV0-F1
#
_cell.length_a   1.000
_cell.length_b   1.000
_cell.length_c   1.000
_cell.angle_alpha   90.00
_cell.angle_beta   90.00
_cell.angle_gamma   90.00
#
_symmetry.space_group_name_H-M   'P 1'
#
loop_
_entity.id
_entity.type
_entity.pdbx_description
1 polymer ?
#
loop_
_entity_poly.entity_id
_entity_poly.type
_entity_poly.pdbx_seq_one_letter_code
_entity_poly.pdbx_strand_id
1 'polypeptide(L)'
;EPTPEEISFIGEGFRWQDVPRETLLALEFISTLPKNCEIHPNVPNALPPSSSDRKTLLLDMDETLTHTQFESLEHPHDMIVRSQEDDSWAYVYFRPYIREFLKTCANLFEVVCYTAANHDYADQIIAQLDPNNE
;
A
#
# COMPACT_ATOMS: atom_id res chain seq x y z
N GLU A 1 17.78 14.13 -4.69
CA GLU A 1 16.64 14.70 -3.96
C GLU A 1 15.75 15.39 -4.97
N PRO A 2 14.42 15.21 -4.94
CA PRO A 2 13.52 15.90 -5.86
C PRO A 2 13.61 17.42 -5.63
N THR A 3 13.46 18.19 -6.71
CA THR A 3 13.61 19.64 -6.65
C THR A 3 12.39 20.29 -5.99
N PRO A 4 12.53 21.50 -5.41
CA PRO A 4 11.39 22.26 -4.87
C PRO A 4 10.25 22.49 -5.89
N GLU A 5 10.56 22.49 -7.19
CA GLU A 5 9.61 22.63 -8.30
C GLU A 5 8.80 21.34 -8.54
N GLU A 6 9.39 20.16 -8.32
CA GLU A 6 8.67 18.87 -8.36
C GLU A 6 7.72 18.73 -7.17
N ILE A 7 8.08 19.31 -6.02
CA ILE A 7 7.22 19.37 -4.82
C ILE A 7 6.06 20.37 -5.04
N SER A 8 6.29 21.48 -5.75
CA SER A 8 5.23 22.47 -6.00
C SER A 8 4.14 21.96 -6.95
N PHE A 9 4.47 21.08 -7.91
CA PHE A 9 3.50 20.49 -8.82
C PHE A 9 2.41 19.65 -8.11
N ILE A 10 2.71 19.10 -6.92
CA ILE A 10 1.75 18.31 -6.13
C ILE A 10 0.73 19.21 -5.40
N GLY A 11 1.07 20.49 -5.16
CA GLY A 11 0.29 21.39 -4.30
C GLY A 11 -0.69 22.33 -5.01
N GLU A 12 -0.52 22.58 -6.31
CA GLU A 12 -1.36 23.54 -7.05
C GLU A 12 -2.67 22.90 -7.51
N GLY A 13 -3.58 22.62 -6.58
CA GLY A 13 -4.92 22.15 -6.92
C GLY A 13 -5.72 21.53 -5.77
N PHE A 14 -5.04 21.17 -4.68
CA PHE A 14 -5.73 20.60 -3.54
C PHE A 14 -6.41 21.68 -2.69
N ARG A 15 -7.74 21.62 -2.61
CA ARG A 15 -8.55 22.55 -1.81
C ARG A 15 -9.19 21.80 -0.64
N TRP A 16 -8.79 22.13 0.59
CA TRP A 16 -9.35 21.54 1.82
C TRP A 16 -10.88 21.67 1.95
N GLN A 17 -11.46 22.68 1.29
CA GLN A 17 -12.91 22.92 1.26
C GLN A 17 -13.67 21.88 0.43
N ASP A 18 -13.00 21.25 -0.52
CA ASP A 18 -13.60 20.27 -1.44
C ASP A 18 -13.41 18.83 -0.93
N VAL A 19 -12.73 18.64 0.21
CA VAL A 19 -12.51 17.34 0.85
C VAL A 19 -13.84 16.84 1.45
N PRO A 20 -14.26 15.59 1.14
CA PRO A 20 -15.47 15.01 1.72
C PRO A 20 -15.46 15.05 3.25
N ARG A 21 -16.65 15.24 3.85
CA ARG A 21 -16.79 15.36 5.30
C ARG A 21 -16.30 14.10 6.02
N GLU A 22 -16.51 12.94 5.42
CA GLU A 22 -16.08 11.63 5.92
C GLU A 22 -14.56 11.59 6.09
N THR A 23 -13.82 12.13 5.12
CA THR A 23 -12.35 12.24 5.19
C THR A 23 -11.92 13.18 6.30
N LEU A 24 -12.61 14.31 6.48
CA LEU A 24 -12.31 15.25 7.57
C LEU A 24 -12.53 14.60 8.94
N LEU A 25 -13.61 13.83 9.11
CA LEU A 25 -13.87 13.08 10.35
C LEU A 25 -12.81 12.01 10.60
N ALA A 26 -12.34 11.32 9.57
CA ALA A 26 -11.25 10.36 9.69
C ALA A 26 -9.95 11.04 10.15
N LEU A 27 -9.61 12.19 9.59
CA LEU A 27 -8.45 12.99 10.02
C LEU A 27 -8.59 13.48 11.47
N GLU A 28 -9.78 13.93 11.86
CA GLU A 28 -10.08 14.32 13.23
C GLU A 28 -9.88 13.13 14.18
N PHE A 29 -10.44 11.97 13.87
CA PHE A 29 -10.23 10.75 14.63
C PHE A 29 -8.75 10.39 14.76
N ILE A 30 -7.99 10.40 13.66
CA ILE A 30 -6.55 10.12 13.66
C ILE A 30 -5.81 11.09 14.60
N SER A 31 -6.22 12.36 14.62
CA SER A 31 -5.60 13.36 15.52
C SER A 31 -5.84 13.08 17.02
N THR A 32 -6.88 12.29 17.34
CA THR A 32 -7.17 11.83 18.71
C THR A 32 -6.40 10.58 19.12
N LEU A 33 -5.75 9.89 18.17
CA LEU A 33 -4.99 8.69 18.48
C LEU A 33 -3.83 9.00 19.43
N PRO A 34 -3.47 8.07 20.33
CA PRO A 34 -2.34 8.23 21.24
C PRO A 34 -1.06 8.55 20.46
N LYS A 35 -0.43 9.70 20.75
CA LYS A 35 0.82 10.11 20.10
C LYS A 35 2.02 9.26 20.54
N ASN A 36 1.91 8.67 21.74
CA ASN A 36 2.93 7.82 22.32
C ASN A 36 2.48 6.38 22.14
N CYS A 37 3.19 5.65 21.28
CA CYS A 37 3.06 4.21 21.21
C CYS A 37 3.92 3.62 22.34
N GLU A 38 3.30 3.16 23.42
CA GLU A 38 4.01 2.36 24.42
C GLU A 38 4.23 0.97 23.84
N ILE A 39 5.48 0.65 23.50
CA ILE A 39 5.84 -0.68 23.06
C ILE A 39 5.66 -1.61 24.26
N HIS A 40 4.66 -2.48 24.21
CA HIS A 40 4.48 -3.49 25.25
C HIS A 40 5.72 -4.40 25.27
N PRO A 41 6.36 -4.60 26.44
CA PRO A 41 7.67 -5.27 26.55
C PRO A 41 7.70 -6.74 26.10
N ASN A 42 6.53 -7.33 25.80
CA ASN A 42 6.38 -8.73 25.39
C ASN A 42 5.73 -8.89 24.01
N VAL A 43 5.66 -7.84 23.18
CA VAL A 43 5.20 -7.99 21.80
C VAL A 43 6.36 -8.52 20.97
N PRO A 44 6.24 -9.71 20.35
CA PRO A 44 7.26 -10.20 19.44
C PRO A 44 7.39 -9.22 18.26
N ASN A 45 8.62 -9.07 17.75
CA ASN A 45 8.82 -8.30 16.52
C ASN A 45 7.97 -8.92 15.41
N ALA A 46 6.98 -8.16 14.94
CA ALA A 46 6.08 -8.57 13.86
C ALA A 46 6.75 -8.51 12.48
N LEU A 47 7.89 -7.82 12.39
CA LEU A 47 8.66 -7.69 11.16
C LEU A 47 9.82 -8.68 11.13
N PRO A 48 10.19 -9.19 9.94
CA PRO A 48 11.43 -9.95 9.78
C PRO A 48 12.63 -9.08 10.20
N PRO A 49 13.77 -9.71 10.56
CA PRO A 49 15.00 -8.98 10.82
C PRO A 49 15.34 -8.09 9.63
N SER A 50 15.68 -6.84 9.90
CA SER A 50 16.02 -5.92 8.83
C SER A 50 17.24 -6.40 8.06
N SER A 51 17.14 -6.32 6.75
CA SER A 51 18.16 -6.68 5.77
C SER A 51 19.07 -5.50 5.40
N SER A 52 18.80 -4.30 5.93
CA SER A 52 19.40 -3.05 5.49
C SER A 52 19.47 -2.01 6.61
N ASP A 53 20.44 -1.09 6.55
CA ASP A 53 20.47 0.10 7.44
C ASP A 53 19.47 1.19 7.02
N ARG A 54 18.70 0.95 5.95
CA ARG A 54 17.65 1.87 5.47
C ARG A 54 16.43 1.82 6.37
N LYS A 55 15.66 2.91 6.39
CA LYS A 55 14.35 2.91 7.05
C LYS A 55 13.44 1.88 6.39
N THR A 56 12.62 1.20 7.18
CA THR A 56 11.59 0.29 6.69
C THR A 56 10.33 1.07 6.30
N LEU A 57 9.82 0.83 5.10
CA LEU A 57 8.56 1.34 4.60
C LEU A 57 7.54 0.19 4.57
N LEU A 58 6.57 0.24 5.48
CA LEU A 58 5.43 -0.67 5.48
C LEU A 58 4.38 -0.19 4.48
N LEU A 59 4.02 -1.04 3.54
CA LEU A 59 3.00 -0.77 2.53
C LEU A 59 1.83 -1.72 2.70
N ASP A 60 0.64 -1.16 2.83
CA ASP A 60 -0.60 -1.92 2.65
C ASP A 60 -0.81 -2.24 1.17
N MET A 61 -1.66 -3.22 0.87
CA MET A 61 -1.91 -3.71 -0.48
C MET A 61 -3.28 -3.27 -0.99
N ASP A 62 -4.36 -3.72 -0.38
CA ASP A 62 -5.73 -3.40 -0.83
C ASP A 62 -6.09 -1.94 -0.55
N GLU A 63 -6.71 -1.30 -1.55
CA GLU A 63 -7.00 0.14 -1.56
C GLU A 63 -5.78 1.06 -1.40
N THR A 64 -4.58 0.51 -1.48
CA THR A 64 -3.30 1.24 -1.39
C THR A 64 -2.45 1.06 -2.63
N LEU A 65 -2.14 -0.17 -2.99
CA LEU A 65 -1.38 -0.59 -4.16
C LEU A 65 -2.30 -1.19 -5.23
N THR A 66 -3.32 -1.91 -4.80
CA THR A 66 -4.27 -2.61 -5.66
C THR A 66 -5.70 -2.31 -5.26
N HIS A 67 -6.61 -2.49 -6.19
CA HIS A 67 -8.04 -2.50 -5.95
C HIS A 67 -8.60 -3.83 -6.47
N THR A 68 -9.48 -4.49 -5.74
CA THR A 68 -9.94 -5.84 -6.06
C THR A 68 -11.45 -5.96 -5.98
N GLN A 69 -12.06 -6.60 -6.98
CA GLN A 69 -13.51 -6.80 -7.06
C GLN A 69 -13.88 -8.20 -7.57
N PHE A 70 -15.01 -8.73 -7.10
CA PHE A 70 -15.55 -10.01 -7.58
C PHE A 70 -16.27 -9.88 -8.94
N GLU A 71 -16.71 -8.66 -9.29
CA GLU A 71 -17.28 -8.33 -10.59
C GLU A 71 -16.29 -7.51 -11.42
N SER A 72 -16.26 -7.73 -12.74
CA SER A 72 -15.39 -6.95 -13.63
C SER A 72 -15.95 -5.54 -13.77
N LEU A 73 -15.06 -4.55 -13.68
CA LEU A 73 -15.34 -3.16 -14.02
C LEU A 73 -15.33 -2.98 -15.54
N GLU A 74 -15.79 -1.82 -16.01
CA GLU A 74 -15.69 -1.42 -17.42
C GLU A 74 -14.23 -1.25 -17.87
N HIS A 75 -13.35 -0.89 -16.93
CA HIS A 75 -11.91 -0.79 -17.18
C HIS A 75 -11.26 -2.18 -17.17
N PRO A 76 -10.23 -2.41 -18.00
CA PRO A 76 -9.53 -3.69 -18.02
C PRO A 76 -8.82 -3.92 -16.68
N HIS A 77 -8.91 -5.16 -16.19
CA HIS A 77 -8.15 -5.62 -15.03
C HIS A 77 -6.72 -5.97 -15.43
N ASP A 78 -5.80 -5.89 -14.46
CA ASP A 78 -4.38 -6.21 -14.66
C ASP A 78 -4.11 -7.71 -14.44
N MET A 79 -4.85 -8.35 -13.54
CA MET A 79 -4.78 -9.78 -13.31
C MET A 79 -6.06 -10.33 -12.67
N ILE A 80 -6.16 -11.66 -12.65
CA ILE A 80 -7.18 -12.39 -11.90
C ILE A 80 -6.45 -13.20 -10.84
N VAL A 81 -6.91 -13.10 -9.60
CA VAL A 81 -6.45 -13.93 -8.48
C VAL A 81 -7.47 -15.03 -8.23
N ARG A 82 -6.99 -16.21 -7.83
CA ARG A 82 -7.84 -17.32 -7.40
C ARG A 82 -7.53 -17.68 -5.96
N SER A 83 -8.56 -17.68 -5.13
CA SER A 83 -8.49 -18.12 -3.74
C SER A 83 -8.33 -19.64 -3.68
N GLN A 84 -7.38 -20.12 -2.89
CA GLN A 84 -7.19 -21.55 -2.67
C GLN A 84 -8.17 -22.12 -1.62
N GLU A 85 -8.79 -21.27 -0.80
CA GLU A 85 -9.67 -21.70 0.30
C GLU A 85 -11.08 -22.05 -0.18
N ASP A 86 -11.63 -21.25 -1.10
CA ASP A 86 -13.03 -21.34 -1.54
C ASP A 86 -13.21 -21.38 -3.06
N ASP A 87 -12.11 -21.45 -3.80
CA ASP A 87 -12.07 -21.48 -5.27
C ASP A 87 -12.67 -20.24 -5.96
N SER A 88 -12.89 -19.17 -5.20
CA SER A 88 -13.38 -17.90 -5.74
C SER A 88 -12.30 -17.21 -6.57
N TRP A 89 -12.74 -16.34 -7.49
CA TRP A 89 -11.85 -15.48 -8.27
C TRP A 89 -12.22 -14.02 -8.08
N ALA A 90 -11.21 -13.15 -8.18
CA ALA A 90 -11.40 -11.71 -8.17
C ALA A 90 -10.52 -11.05 -9.23
N TYR A 91 -11.02 -9.93 -9.74
CA TYR A 91 -10.33 -9.05 -10.69
C TYR A 91 -9.52 -8.03 -9.90
N VAL A 92 -8.23 -7.92 -10.20
CA VAL A 92 -7.32 -6.99 -9.54
C VAL A 92 -6.93 -5.90 -10.52
N TYR A 93 -6.97 -4.67 -10.02
CA TYR A 93 -6.58 -3.44 -10.72
C TYR A 93 -5.39 -2.84 -9.98
N PHE A 94 -4.32 -2.58 -10.70
CA PHE A 94 -3.12 -1.99 -10.14
C PHE A 94 -3.25 -0.48 -10.11
N ARG A 95 -2.78 0.12 -9.00
CA ARG A 95 -2.70 1.57 -8.92
C ARG A 95 -1.77 2.08 -10.03
N PRO A 96 -2.15 3.13 -10.78
CA PRO A 96 -1.28 3.68 -11.81
C PRO A 96 0.12 3.99 -11.29
N TYR A 97 1.14 3.66 -12.08
CA TYR A 97 2.57 3.84 -11.76
C TYR A 97 3.10 3.01 -10.59
N ILE A 98 2.42 1.92 -10.20
CA ILE A 98 2.84 1.08 -9.08
C ILE A 98 4.27 0.55 -9.21
N ARG A 99 4.70 0.16 -10.41
CA ARG A 99 6.04 -0.43 -10.61
C ARG A 99 7.14 0.62 -10.43
N GLU A 100 6.96 1.80 -10.99
CA GLU A 100 7.87 2.93 -10.83
C GLU A 100 7.92 3.40 -9.37
N PHE A 101 6.77 3.41 -8.70
CA PHE A 101 6.66 3.71 -7.28
C PHE A 101 7.46 2.70 -6.44
N LEU A 102 7.18 1.40 -6.59
CA LEU A 102 7.87 0.34 -5.84
C LEU A 102 9.37 0.36 -6.08
N LYS A 103 9.81 0.51 -7.34
CA LYS A 103 11.23 0.63 -7.68
C LYS A 103 11.89 1.85 -7.02
N THR A 104 11.19 2.98 -6.97
CA THR A 104 11.72 4.20 -6.32
C THR A 104 11.81 3.98 -4.80
N CYS A 105 10.77 3.41 -4.20
CA CYS A 105 10.74 3.07 -2.79
C CYS A 105 11.84 2.07 -2.41
N ALA A 106 12.02 1.01 -3.20
CA ALA A 106 13.02 -0.04 -2.98
C ALA A 106 14.47 0.48 -3.06
N ASN A 107 14.72 1.61 -3.71
CA ASN A 107 16.03 2.29 -3.68
C ASN A 107 16.25 3.08 -2.38
N LEU A 108 15.18 3.61 -1.77
CA LEU A 108 15.24 4.51 -0.63
C LEU A 108 15.01 3.80 0.73
N PHE A 109 14.27 2.70 0.71
CA PHE A 109 13.76 2.01 1.89
C PHE A 109 13.93 0.49 1.77
N GLU A 110 13.92 -0.19 2.92
CA GLU A 110 13.52 -1.60 2.97
C GLU A 110 11.99 -1.65 2.87
N VAL A 111 11.45 -2.14 1.75
CA VAL A 111 10.01 -2.19 1.53
C VAL A 111 9.46 -3.50 2.07
N VAL A 112 8.44 -3.42 2.93
CA VAL A 112 7.73 -4.58 3.47
C VAL A 112 6.25 -4.42 3.14
N CYS A 113 5.70 -5.34 2.34
CA CYS A 113 4.26 -5.41 2.15
C CYS A 113 3.61 -6.02 3.41
N TYR A 114 2.64 -5.31 3.97
CA TYR A 114 1.98 -5.69 5.21
C TYR A 114 0.47 -5.49 5.05
N THR A 115 -0.25 -6.59 4.93
CA THR A 115 -1.67 -6.61 4.57
C THR A 115 -2.47 -7.51 5.52
N ALA A 116 -3.76 -7.22 5.66
CA ALA A 116 -4.71 -8.11 6.34
C ALA A 116 -5.26 -9.22 5.41
N ALA A 117 -4.90 -9.20 4.13
CA ALA A 117 -5.36 -10.18 3.17
C ALA A 117 -4.67 -11.55 3.35
N ASN A 118 -5.28 -12.58 2.77
CA ASN A 118 -4.74 -13.94 2.83
C ASN A 118 -3.42 -14.05 2.06
N HIS A 119 -2.56 -14.95 2.53
CA HIS A 119 -1.20 -15.15 2.00
C HIS A 119 -1.20 -15.57 0.52
N ASP A 120 -2.12 -16.45 0.12
CA ASP A 120 -2.21 -16.94 -1.26
C ASP A 120 -2.60 -15.83 -2.25
N TYR A 121 -3.44 -14.89 -1.83
CA TYR A 121 -3.79 -13.70 -2.59
C TYR A 121 -2.60 -12.72 -2.70
N ALA A 122 -1.95 -12.43 -1.58
CA ALA A 122 -0.79 -11.52 -1.55
C ALA A 122 0.36 -12.04 -2.42
N ASP A 123 0.69 -13.33 -2.33
CA ASP A 123 1.75 -13.94 -3.13
C ASP A 123 1.50 -13.82 -4.63
N GLN A 124 0.25 -14.02 -5.08
CA GLN A 124 -0.11 -13.90 -6.49
C GLN A 124 0.11 -12.47 -7.01
N ILE A 125 -0.25 -11.46 -6.21
CA ILE A 125 -0.02 -10.06 -6.56
C ILE A 125 1.47 -9.72 -6.59
N ILE A 126 2.22 -10.14 -5.56
CA ILE A 126 3.66 -9.88 -5.49
C ILE A 126 4.40 -10.57 -6.63
N ALA A 127 4.08 -11.81 -6.96
CA ALA A 127 4.68 -12.51 -8.10
C ALA A 127 4.46 -11.78 -9.44
N GLN A 128 3.36 -11.03 -9.57
CA GLN A 128 3.06 -10.23 -10.75
C GLN A 128 3.77 -8.86 -10.72
N LEU A 129 3.89 -8.23 -9.55
CA LEU A 129 4.50 -6.91 -9.37
C LEU A 129 6.03 -6.96 -9.36
N ASP A 130 6.61 -8.00 -8.77
CA ASP A 130 8.03 -8.21 -8.59
C ASP A 130 8.43 -9.67 -8.88
N PRO A 131 8.41 -10.09 -10.16
CA PRO A 131 8.72 -11.48 -10.53
C PRO A 131 10.19 -11.87 -10.29
N ASN A 132 11.08 -10.90 -10.11
CA ASN A 132 12.52 -11.12 -9.94
C ASN A 132 12.97 -11.03 -8.47
N ASN A 133 12.09 -10.61 -7.54
CA ASN A 133 12.42 -10.30 -6.15
C ASN A 133 13.58 -9.29 -6.05
N GLU A 134 13.47 -8.16 -6.77
CA GLU A 134 14.52 -7.12 -6.88
C GLU A 134 14.50 -6.07 -5.76
#